data_AF-A0A1F6GY36-F1
#
_entry.id   AF-A0A1F6GY36-F1
#
_cell.length_a   1.000
_cell.length_b   1.000
_cell.length_c   1.000
_cell.angle_alpha   90.00
_cell.angle_beta   90.00
_cell.angle_gamma   90.00
#
_symmetry.space_group_name_H-M   'P 1'
#
loop_
_entity.id
_entity.type
_entity.pdbx_description
1 polymer ?
#
loop_
_entity_poly.entity_id
_entity_poly.type
_entity_poly.pdbx_seq_one_letter_code
_entity_poly.pdbx_strand_id
1 'polypeptide(L)'
;MEAEKNTKNVTGLIKNSDIFAMSNRNIFIVSTALIAIIVGVLLVINQVSRPVQNQEKTVAKGNIINKETSDNSRYIAYSKDILKNSQNTRRVLYFYANWCPTCLPANDDLSSKADQIPSDVTVIRVNYNDSDTDEDEKELARKYGITYQHTFVQIDSEGKEIAKWNGGQLKELLENIK
;
A
#
# COMPACT_ATOMS: atom_id res chain seq x y z
N MET A 1 -21.22 22.12 58.44
CA MET A 1 -20.71 22.88 57.29
C MET A 1 -20.61 21.93 56.11
N GLU A 2 -21.20 22.14 54.96
CA GLU A 2 -22.32 22.94 54.45
C GLU A 2 -22.38 22.43 53.00
N ALA A 3 -23.52 21.92 52.55
CA ALA A 3 -23.70 21.51 51.16
C ALA A 3 -24.03 22.74 50.33
N GLU A 4 -23.24 23.06 49.30
CA GLU A 4 -23.62 24.06 48.30
C GLU A 4 -24.21 23.42 47.04
N LYS A 5 -25.53 23.61 46.99
CA LYS A 5 -26.44 23.54 45.85
C LYS A 5 -26.15 24.73 44.92
N ASN A 6 -26.41 24.62 43.61
CA ASN A 6 -27.37 25.48 42.88
C ASN A 6 -27.01 25.69 41.39
N THR A 7 -27.87 25.13 40.57
CA THR A 7 -28.08 25.28 39.13
C THR A 7 -28.76 26.61 38.77
N LYS A 8 -28.17 27.44 37.89
CA LYS A 8 -28.84 28.50 37.08
C LYS A 8 -27.90 28.80 35.89
N ASN A 9 -28.30 29.15 34.66
CA ASN A 9 -29.59 29.54 34.12
C ASN A 9 -29.54 29.41 32.60
N VAL A 10 -30.69 29.05 32.01
CA VAL A 10 -30.98 29.01 30.58
C VAL A 10 -31.36 30.43 30.17
N THR A 11 -30.68 31.03 29.19
CA THR A 11 -31.11 32.32 28.62
C THR A 11 -31.37 32.13 27.13
N GLY A 12 -32.62 31.84 26.82
CA GLY A 12 -33.18 32.09 25.49
C GLY A 12 -33.59 33.56 25.39
N LEU A 13 -33.24 34.21 24.27
CA LEU A 13 -33.88 35.43 23.78
C LEU A 13 -33.75 35.47 22.26
N ILE A 14 -34.65 34.78 21.56
CA ILE A 14 -34.93 35.09 20.15
C ILE A 14 -36.15 36.01 20.17
N LYS A 15 -35.95 37.30 19.91
CA LYS A 15 -37.06 38.25 19.75
C LYS A 15 -37.56 38.16 18.31
N ASN A 16 -38.76 37.59 18.16
CA ASN A 16 -39.55 37.57 16.94
C ASN A 16 -40.39 38.86 16.83
N SER A 17 -39.82 39.87 16.19
CA SER A 17 -40.51 41.00 15.59
C SER A 17 -39.50 41.51 14.56
N ASP A 18 -39.57 41.07 13.31
CA ASP A 18 -40.42 41.73 12.33
C ASP A 18 -40.96 40.73 11.29
N ILE A 19 -42.15 40.18 11.57
CA ILE A 19 -42.93 39.44 10.58
C ILE A 19 -43.70 40.49 9.75
N PHE A 20 -43.07 40.88 8.64
CA PHE A 20 -43.72 41.08 7.34
C PHE A 20 -44.94 42.02 7.29
N ALA A 21 -44.70 43.33 7.28
CA ALA A 21 -45.57 44.28 6.61
C ALA A 21 -44.98 44.59 5.22
N MET A 22 -45.18 43.70 4.24
CA MET A 22 -44.75 43.93 2.86
C MET A 22 -45.96 43.94 1.92
N SER A 23 -46.27 45.17 1.49
CA SER A 23 -47.18 45.57 0.41
C SER A 23 -47.24 44.57 -0.75
N ASN A 24 -48.48 44.34 -1.22
CA ASN A 24 -48.90 43.42 -2.28
C ASN A 24 -48.19 43.57 -3.65
N ARG A 25 -47.22 44.48 -3.79
CA ARG A 25 -46.37 44.60 -4.99
C ARG A 25 -45.08 43.79 -4.92
N ASN A 26 -44.65 43.36 -3.72
CA ASN A 26 -43.39 42.62 -3.54
C ASN A 26 -43.57 41.11 -3.38
N ILE A 27 -44.79 40.62 -3.19
CA ILE A 27 -45.10 39.17 -3.12
C ILE A 27 -44.76 38.47 -4.44
N PHE A 28 -45.01 39.11 -5.57
CA PHE A 28 -44.65 38.56 -6.89
C PHE A 28 -43.13 38.47 -7.09
N ILE A 29 -42.36 39.45 -6.61
CA ILE A 29 -40.90 39.49 -6.77
C ILE A 29 -40.23 38.44 -5.87
N VAL A 30 -40.65 38.32 -4.61
CA VAL A 30 -40.12 37.31 -3.67
C VAL A 30 -40.50 35.88 -4.09
N SER A 31 -41.71 35.69 -4.64
CA SER A 31 -42.13 34.41 -5.22
C SER A 31 -41.30 34.01 -6.45
N THR A 32 -41.02 34.94 -7.36
CA THR A 32 -40.15 34.66 -8.53
C THR A 32 -38.71 34.35 -8.14
N ALA A 33 -38.16 35.01 -7.12
CA ALA A 33 -36.81 34.76 -6.63
C ALA A 33 -36.68 33.39 -5.95
N LEU A 34 -37.68 32.95 -5.17
CA LEU A 34 -37.67 31.65 -4.51
C LEU A 34 -37.81 30.50 -5.52
N ILE A 35 -38.65 30.67 -6.55
CA ILE A 35 -38.81 29.70 -7.64
C ILE A 35 -37.53 29.62 -8.49
N ALA A 36 -36.85 30.73 -8.76
CA ALA A 36 -35.57 30.73 -9.47
C ALA A 36 -34.45 30.02 -8.69
N ILE A 37 -34.45 30.11 -7.35
CA ILE A 37 -33.49 29.39 -6.50
C ILE A 37 -33.80 27.89 -6.49
N ILE A 38 -35.07 27.48 -6.39
CA ILE A 38 -35.47 26.06 -6.41
C ILE A 38 -35.19 25.43 -7.78
N VAL A 39 -35.50 26.14 -8.88
CA VAL A 39 -35.17 25.70 -10.25
C VAL A 39 -33.65 25.69 -10.47
N GLY A 40 -32.93 26.67 -9.94
CA GLY A 40 -31.46 26.72 -9.99
C GLY A 40 -30.82 25.55 -9.26
N VAL A 41 -31.31 25.20 -8.07
CA VAL A 41 -30.83 24.02 -7.30
C VAL A 41 -31.18 22.73 -8.06
N LEU A 42 -32.40 22.58 -8.59
CA LEU A 42 -32.81 21.42 -9.41
C LEU A 42 -31.99 21.26 -10.71
N LEU A 43 -31.53 22.34 -11.34
CA LEU A 43 -30.64 22.28 -12.51
C LEU A 43 -29.19 21.90 -12.16
N VAL A 44 -28.75 22.10 -10.92
CA VAL A 44 -27.41 21.72 -10.44
C VAL A 44 -27.33 20.25 -10.03
N ILE A 45 -28.36 19.68 -9.41
CA ILE A 45 -28.35 18.24 -9.01
C ILE A 45 -28.34 17.26 -10.20
N ASN A 46 -28.85 17.65 -11.37
CA ASN A 46 -28.82 16.78 -12.58
C ASN A 46 -27.48 16.81 -13.35
N GLN A 47 -26.51 17.64 -12.96
CA GLN A 47 -25.20 17.71 -13.64
C GLN A 47 -24.07 16.95 -12.94
N VAL A 48 -24.31 16.43 -11.73
CA VAL A 48 -23.37 15.54 -11.01
C VAL A 48 -23.76 14.08 -11.26
N SER A 49 -23.76 13.68 -12.53
CA SER A 49 -23.84 12.28 -12.96
C SER A 49 -23.27 12.17 -14.37
N ARG A 50 -21.96 12.36 -14.48
CA ARG A 50 -21.20 11.90 -15.65
C ARG A 50 -20.15 10.90 -15.15
N PRO A 51 -20.24 9.61 -15.50
CA PRO A 51 -19.13 8.70 -15.27
C PRO A 51 -17.93 9.22 -16.06
N VAL A 52 -16.84 9.53 -15.37
CA VAL A 52 -15.59 9.96 -16.00
C VAL A 52 -15.05 8.79 -16.82
N GLN A 53 -15.28 8.86 -18.12
CA GLN A 53 -14.70 7.99 -19.12
C GLN A 53 -13.23 8.36 -19.29
N ASN A 54 -12.37 7.39 -19.00
CA ASN A 54 -10.97 7.32 -19.41
C ASN A 54 -10.79 7.78 -20.88
N GLN A 55 -9.89 8.74 -21.14
CA GLN A 55 -9.03 8.79 -22.33
C GLN A 55 -7.74 9.59 -22.04
N GLU A 56 -6.67 8.82 -21.79
CA GLU A 56 -5.39 8.86 -22.50
C GLU A 56 -4.88 10.22 -23.02
N LYS A 57 -3.82 10.73 -22.37
CA LYS A 57 -2.76 11.47 -23.06
C LYS A 57 -1.42 10.78 -22.84
N THR A 58 -0.94 10.20 -23.93
CA THR A 58 0.35 9.56 -24.14
C THR A 58 1.47 10.58 -23.93
N VAL A 59 2.33 10.36 -22.92
CA VAL A 59 3.67 10.95 -22.83
C VAL A 59 4.65 9.87 -22.39
N ALA A 60 5.44 9.41 -23.36
CA ALA A 60 6.82 8.93 -23.28
C ALA A 60 7.26 8.06 -22.09
N LYS A 61 7.23 6.73 -22.32
CA LYS A 61 8.31 5.76 -22.09
C LYS A 61 9.26 6.05 -20.91
N GLY A 62 8.88 5.56 -19.73
CA GLY A 62 9.76 5.36 -18.58
C GLY A 62 9.29 4.13 -17.80
N ASN A 63 10.05 3.05 -17.93
CA ASN A 63 9.96 1.73 -17.30
C ASN A 63 8.98 1.62 -16.10
N ILE A 64 7.73 1.25 -16.35
CA ILE A 64 6.83 0.77 -15.28
C ILE A 64 7.16 -0.70 -15.07
N ILE A 65 7.99 -0.91 -14.06
CA ILE A 65 8.28 -2.20 -13.45
C ILE A 65 6.94 -2.86 -13.15
N ASN A 66 6.64 -3.93 -13.88
CA ASN A 66 5.47 -4.76 -13.61
C ASN A 66 5.56 -5.20 -12.15
N LYS A 67 4.58 -4.81 -11.35
CA LYS A 67 4.33 -5.43 -10.05
C LYS A 67 4.00 -6.89 -10.34
N GLU A 68 5.03 -7.72 -10.34
CA GLU A 68 4.95 -9.14 -10.66
C GLU A 68 4.10 -9.87 -9.64
N THR A 69 2.83 -10.06 -10.00
CA THR A 69 2.05 -11.21 -9.54
C THR A 69 2.24 -12.31 -10.57
N SER A 70 3.37 -13.01 -10.50
CA SER A 70 3.53 -14.31 -11.15
C SER A 70 3.33 -15.37 -10.07
N ASP A 71 2.10 -15.87 -9.96
CA ASP A 71 1.68 -16.89 -8.98
C ASP A 71 2.45 -18.23 -9.09
N ASN A 72 3.36 -18.38 -10.05
CA ASN A 72 4.21 -19.56 -10.24
C ASN A 72 5.71 -19.26 -10.30
N SER A 73 6.16 -18.04 -9.98
CA SER A 73 7.58 -17.74 -9.97
C SER A 73 8.28 -18.39 -8.77
N ARG A 74 9.42 -19.05 -9.03
CA ARG A 74 10.29 -19.61 -7.97
C ARG A 74 11.22 -18.57 -7.35
N TYR A 75 11.18 -17.34 -7.86
CA TYR A 75 11.79 -16.15 -7.29
C TYR A 75 10.70 -15.11 -7.02
N ILE A 76 10.44 -14.82 -5.74
CA ILE A 76 9.28 -14.02 -5.34
C ILE A 76 9.62 -13.03 -4.24
N ALA A 77 9.00 -11.85 -4.26
CA ALA A 77 9.16 -10.87 -3.19
C ALA A 77 8.57 -11.40 -1.88
N TYR A 78 9.18 -10.98 -0.76
CA TYR A 78 8.73 -11.36 0.55
C TYR A 78 7.30 -10.88 0.84
N SER A 79 6.54 -11.77 1.44
CA SER A 79 5.41 -11.44 2.30
C SER A 79 5.29 -12.52 3.36
N LYS A 80 4.60 -12.21 4.47
CA LYS A 80 4.28 -13.21 5.50
C LYS A 80 3.57 -14.45 4.92
N ASP A 81 2.67 -14.23 3.97
CA ASP A 81 1.91 -15.31 3.34
C ASP A 81 2.79 -16.18 2.45
N ILE A 82 3.70 -15.58 1.66
CA ILE A 82 4.65 -16.34 0.84
C ILE A 82 5.57 -17.18 1.72
N LEU A 83 6.12 -16.61 2.79
CA LEU A 83 6.98 -17.35 3.71
C LEU A 83 6.22 -18.52 4.36
N LYS A 84 4.96 -18.31 4.77
CA LYS A 84 4.11 -19.34 5.38
C LYS A 84 3.68 -20.42 4.39
N ASN A 85 3.32 -20.07 3.16
CA ASN A 85 2.76 -21.03 2.19
C ASN A 85 3.83 -21.83 1.45
N SER A 86 5.10 -21.40 1.48
CA SER A 86 6.24 -22.10 0.86
C SER A 86 6.90 -23.16 1.75
N GLN A 87 6.31 -23.53 2.89
CA GLN A 87 6.87 -24.51 3.85
C GLN A 87 7.15 -25.90 3.26
N ASN A 88 6.47 -26.28 2.18
CA ASN A 88 6.68 -27.55 1.48
C ASN A 88 7.84 -27.52 0.46
N THR A 89 8.53 -26.38 0.34
CA THR A 89 9.70 -26.20 -0.52
C THR A 89 10.93 -25.87 0.33
N ARG A 90 12.12 -26.09 -0.21
CA ARG A 90 13.36 -25.54 0.34
C ARG A 90 13.33 -24.04 0.14
N ARG A 91 13.26 -23.29 1.24
CA ARG A 91 13.16 -21.82 1.19
C ARG A 91 14.55 -21.21 1.32
N VAL A 92 14.86 -20.26 0.45
CA VAL A 92 16.06 -19.44 0.54
C VAL A 92 15.63 -17.98 0.63
N LEU A 93 15.94 -17.33 1.75
CA LEU A 93 15.74 -15.88 1.91
C LEU A 93 16.92 -15.16 1.26
N TYR A 94 16.65 -14.24 0.36
CA TYR A 94 17.65 -13.38 -0.28
C TYR A 94 17.48 -11.94 0.21
N PHE A 95 18.35 -11.51 1.10
CA PHE A 95 18.37 -10.15 1.65
C PHE A 95 18.95 -9.19 0.61
N TYR A 96 18.09 -8.39 0.00
CA TYR A 96 18.33 -7.53 -1.14
C TYR A 96 18.21 -6.06 -0.73
N ALA A 97 18.98 -5.17 -1.36
CA ALA A 97 18.81 -3.73 -1.18
C ALA A 97 18.81 -3.03 -2.55
N ASN A 98 17.88 -2.10 -2.78
CA ASN A 98 17.74 -1.45 -4.09
C ASN A 98 18.89 -0.52 -4.48
N TRP A 99 19.70 -0.05 -3.52
CA TRP A 99 20.88 0.79 -3.75
C TRP A 99 22.18 -0.03 -3.93
N CYS A 100 22.11 -1.35 -3.77
CA CYS A 100 23.29 -2.20 -3.73
C CYS A 100 23.76 -2.61 -5.14
N PRO A 101 24.98 -2.24 -5.56
CA PRO A 101 25.45 -2.43 -6.93
C PRO A 101 25.62 -3.90 -7.32
N THR A 102 25.83 -4.79 -6.34
CA THR A 102 25.93 -6.23 -6.59
C THR A 102 24.57 -6.93 -6.48
N CYS A 103 23.59 -6.32 -5.81
CA CYS A 103 22.26 -6.90 -5.62
C CYS A 103 21.39 -6.74 -6.86
N LEU A 104 21.50 -5.61 -7.57
CA LEU A 104 20.79 -5.36 -8.83
C LEU A 104 21.03 -6.47 -9.88
N PRO A 105 22.29 -6.79 -10.27
CA PRO A 105 22.52 -7.86 -11.25
C PRO A 105 22.10 -9.24 -10.73
N ALA A 106 22.22 -9.53 -9.42
CA ALA A 106 21.76 -10.79 -8.86
C ALA A 106 20.24 -10.92 -8.88
N ASN A 107 19.50 -9.84 -8.58
CA ASN A 107 18.06 -9.78 -8.71
C ASN A 107 17.61 -10.01 -10.15
N ASP A 108 18.27 -9.38 -11.13
CA ASP A 108 17.95 -9.54 -12.55
C ASP A 108 18.25 -10.97 -13.03
N ASP A 109 19.37 -11.56 -12.59
CA ASP A 109 19.73 -12.93 -12.92
C ASP A 109 18.72 -13.95 -12.37
N LEU A 110 18.35 -13.81 -11.09
CA LEU A 110 17.40 -14.70 -10.42
C LEU A 110 15.97 -14.57 -10.97
N SER A 111 15.51 -13.34 -11.23
CA SER A 111 14.17 -13.10 -11.77
C SER A 111 14.04 -13.59 -13.22
N SER A 112 15.01 -13.26 -14.09
CA SER A 112 14.97 -13.66 -15.50
C SER A 112 15.18 -15.17 -15.71
N LYS A 113 15.75 -15.87 -14.72
CA LYS A 113 16.02 -17.30 -14.75
C LYS A 113 15.32 -18.06 -13.63
N ALA A 114 14.19 -17.55 -13.14
CA ALA A 114 13.42 -18.21 -12.09
C ALA A 114 13.05 -19.66 -12.46
N ASP A 115 12.84 -19.93 -13.75
CA ASP A 115 12.57 -21.27 -14.30
C ASP A 115 13.78 -22.24 -14.28
N GLN A 116 14.95 -21.78 -13.88
CA GLN A 116 16.15 -22.63 -13.69
C GLN A 116 16.42 -22.94 -12.21
N ILE A 117 15.76 -22.24 -11.28
CA ILE A 117 15.75 -22.60 -9.86
C ILE A 117 15.08 -23.99 -9.74
N PRO A 118 15.54 -24.94 -8.91
CA PRO A 118 14.90 -26.25 -8.78
C PRO A 118 13.42 -26.13 -8.39
N SER A 119 12.58 -27.04 -8.87
CA SER A 119 11.13 -27.00 -8.63
C SER A 119 10.75 -27.12 -7.15
N ASP A 120 11.63 -27.69 -6.33
CA ASP A 120 11.49 -27.83 -4.90
C ASP A 120 12.09 -26.66 -4.11
N VAL A 121 12.54 -25.58 -4.77
CA VAL A 121 13.15 -24.40 -4.14
C VAL A 121 12.31 -23.16 -4.40
N THR A 122 12.07 -22.39 -3.34
CA THR A 122 11.50 -21.04 -3.42
C THR A 122 12.53 -20.03 -2.89
N VAL A 123 12.96 -19.12 -3.75
CA VAL A 123 13.82 -17.99 -3.36
C VAL A 123 12.93 -16.78 -3.06
N ILE A 124 13.01 -16.29 -1.84
CA ILE A 124 12.18 -15.21 -1.31
C ILE A 124 13.05 -13.98 -1.14
N ARG A 125 12.84 -12.95 -1.97
CA ARG A 125 13.58 -11.68 -1.88
C ARG A 125 13.03 -10.84 -0.72
N VAL A 126 13.87 -10.58 0.27
CA VAL A 126 13.58 -9.80 1.47
C VAL A 126 14.32 -8.47 1.35
N ASN A 127 13.64 -7.33 1.38
CA ASN A 127 14.32 -6.04 1.34
C ASN A 127 15.13 -5.81 2.62
N TYR A 128 16.25 -5.12 2.52
CA TYR A 128 17.20 -4.90 3.60
C TYR A 128 17.77 -3.49 3.58
N ASN A 129 17.48 -2.71 4.63
CA ASN A 129 18.00 -1.36 4.86
C ASN A 129 17.93 -0.46 3.61
N ASP A 130 16.84 -0.53 2.86
CA ASP A 130 16.57 0.33 1.70
C ASP A 130 15.24 1.07 1.85
N SER A 131 14.82 1.80 0.81
CA SER A 131 13.59 2.61 0.84
C SER A 131 12.30 1.77 0.88
N ASP A 132 12.39 0.48 0.55
CA ASP A 132 11.24 -0.42 0.42
C ASP A 132 11.16 -1.41 1.59
N THR A 133 12.12 -1.35 2.51
CA THR A 133 12.23 -2.24 3.67
C THR A 133 11.18 -1.92 4.74
N ASP A 134 10.32 -2.91 5.05
CA ASP A 134 9.32 -2.81 6.11
C ASP A 134 9.78 -3.38 7.48
N GLU A 135 8.90 -3.32 8.49
CA GLU A 135 9.22 -3.81 9.84
C GLU A 135 9.33 -5.35 9.94
N ASP A 136 8.60 -6.09 9.12
CA ASP A 136 8.64 -7.55 9.11
C ASP A 136 9.95 -8.05 8.50
N GLU A 137 10.42 -7.39 7.44
CA GLU A 137 11.71 -7.64 6.81
C GLU A 137 12.86 -7.29 7.76
N LYS A 138 12.76 -6.19 8.52
CA LYS A 138 13.72 -5.85 9.60
C LYS A 138 13.75 -6.90 10.71
N GLU A 139 12.60 -7.45 11.08
CA GLU A 139 12.54 -8.53 12.07
C GLU A 139 13.19 -9.81 11.54
N LEU A 140 12.96 -10.19 10.30
CA LEU A 140 13.66 -11.31 9.65
C LEU A 140 15.17 -11.09 9.62
N ALA A 141 15.62 -9.89 9.24
CA ALA A 141 17.02 -9.54 9.23
C ALA A 141 17.64 -9.68 10.63
N ARG A 142 16.94 -9.22 11.68
CA ARG A 142 17.37 -9.43 13.09
C ARG A 142 17.39 -10.90 13.47
N LYS A 143 16.34 -11.66 13.14
CA LYS A 143 16.21 -13.09 13.46
C LYS A 143 17.39 -13.90 12.92
N TYR A 144 17.80 -13.64 11.68
CA TYR A 144 18.91 -14.33 11.04
C TYR A 144 20.25 -13.61 11.17
N GLY A 145 20.34 -12.54 11.97
CA GLY A 145 21.59 -11.81 12.21
C GLY A 145 22.23 -11.23 10.95
N ILE A 146 21.41 -10.66 10.06
CA ILE A 146 21.86 -10.11 8.78
C ILE A 146 22.50 -8.74 8.97
N THR A 147 23.79 -8.67 8.66
CA THR A 147 24.60 -7.44 8.76
C THR A 147 25.04 -6.91 7.39
N TYR A 148 24.68 -7.61 6.31
CA TYR A 148 25.08 -7.30 4.95
C TYR A 148 23.93 -7.63 3.99
N GLN A 149 23.60 -6.69 3.11
CA GLN A 149 22.77 -6.95 1.95
C GLN A 149 23.49 -7.91 0.99
N HIS A 150 22.78 -8.50 0.03
CA HIS A 150 23.31 -9.57 -0.80
C HIS A 150 23.64 -10.83 0.01
N THR A 151 22.85 -11.12 1.04
CA THR A 151 23.00 -12.32 1.86
C THR A 151 21.88 -13.30 1.56
N PHE A 152 22.21 -14.58 1.47
CA PHE A 152 21.26 -15.65 1.31
C PHE A 152 21.20 -16.49 2.58
N VAL A 153 20.01 -16.93 2.97
CA VAL A 153 19.78 -17.83 4.11
C VAL A 153 18.84 -18.94 3.68
N GLN A 154 19.36 -20.17 3.62
CA GLN A 154 18.50 -21.34 3.46
C GLN A 154 17.90 -21.71 4.82
N ILE A 155 16.59 -21.96 4.85
CA ILE A 155 15.86 -22.31 6.06
C ILE A 155 15.11 -23.63 5.88
N ASP A 156 14.97 -24.39 6.96
CA ASP A 156 14.12 -25.59 7.00
C ASP A 156 12.62 -25.22 7.10
N SER A 157 11.74 -26.22 7.21
CA SER A 157 10.29 -26.03 7.33
C SER A 157 9.89 -25.27 8.61
N GLU A 158 10.63 -25.43 9.69
CA GLU A 158 10.43 -24.75 10.98
C GLU A 158 11.03 -23.32 10.97
N GLY A 159 11.75 -22.95 9.91
CA GLY A 159 12.36 -21.63 9.75
C GLY A 159 13.68 -21.51 10.51
N LYS A 160 14.34 -22.61 10.83
CA LYS A 160 15.71 -22.64 11.34
C LYS A 160 16.70 -22.60 10.18
N GLU A 161 17.81 -21.91 10.39
CA GLU A 161 18.88 -21.76 9.41
C GLU A 161 19.61 -23.09 9.14
N ILE A 162 19.73 -23.44 7.85
CA ILE A 162 20.51 -24.57 7.32
C ILE A 162 21.87 -24.11 6.79
N ALA A 163 21.88 -22.98 6.09
CA ALA A 163 23.06 -22.40 5.46
C ALA A 163 22.87 -20.89 5.30
N LYS A 164 23.99 -20.17 5.30
CA LYS A 164 24.05 -18.72 5.05
C LYS A 164 25.33 -18.38 4.30
N TRP A 165 25.19 -17.54 3.27
CA TRP A 165 26.33 -17.09 2.46
C TRP A 165 26.07 -15.70 1.89
N ASN A 166 27.15 -15.03 1.48
CA ASN A 166 27.11 -13.68 0.93
C ASN A 166 27.50 -13.70 -0.54
N GLY A 167 26.81 -12.90 -1.35
CA GLY A 167 27.07 -12.77 -2.78
C GLY A 167 26.53 -13.93 -3.61
N GLY A 168 26.68 -13.79 -4.92
CA GLY A 168 26.33 -14.81 -5.90
C GLY A 168 25.11 -14.47 -6.75
N GLN A 169 24.95 -15.20 -7.84
CA GLN A 169 23.77 -15.15 -8.69
C GLN A 169 23.12 -16.55 -8.73
N LEU A 170 22.39 -16.91 -9.79
CA LEU A 170 21.79 -18.24 -9.90
C LEU A 170 22.82 -19.36 -9.75
N LYS A 171 24.00 -19.24 -10.37
CA LYS A 171 25.02 -20.28 -10.30
C LYS A 171 25.43 -20.57 -8.86
N GLU A 172 25.85 -19.56 -8.12
CA GLU A 172 26.28 -19.72 -6.74
C GLU A 172 25.12 -20.11 -5.82
N LEU A 173 23.89 -19.67 -6.10
CA LEU A 173 22.70 -20.17 -5.41
C LEU A 173 22.61 -21.70 -5.54
N LEU A 174 22.71 -22.24 -6.75
CA LEU A 174 22.64 -23.68 -7.01
C LEU A 174 23.79 -24.47 -6.36
N GLU A 175 24.97 -23.87 -6.24
CA GLU A 175 26.13 -24.48 -5.61
C GLU A 175 26.03 -24.52 -4.08
N ASN A 176 25.34 -23.57 -3.46
CA ASN A 176 25.28 -23.41 -1.99
C ASN A 176 24.06 -24.05 -1.33
N ILE A 177 22.96 -24.25 -2.07
CA ILE A 177 21.75 -24.89 -1.51
C ILE A 177 22.02 -26.34 -1.12
N LYS A 178 21.62 -26.70 0.09
CA LYS A 178 21.72 -28.06 0.65
C LYS A 178 20.43 -28.84 0.49
#